data_AF-A0A453JFP4-F1
#
_entry.id   AF-A0A453JFP4-F1
#
_cell.length_a   1.000
_cell.length_b   1.000
_cell.length_c   1.000
_cell.angle_alpha   90.00
_cell.angle_beta   90.00
_cell.angle_gamma   90.00
#
_symmetry.space_group_name_H-M   'P 1'
#
loop_
_entity.id
_entity.type
_entity.pdbx_description
1 polymer ?
#
loop_
_entity_poly.entity_id
_entity_poly.type
_entity_poly.pdbx_seq_one_letter_code
_entity_poly.pdbx_strand_id
1 'polypeptide(L)'
;KLRQSVEIWYATSEYLKQEMNSNFRITDPSNPVYLMSFSGARGNASQVHQLVGMRGLMSDPQGQMIDLPIQSNLREGLSLTEYIISCYGARKGVIDTAVRTADAGYLTRSLVEVVQHIIVRRRDCGTIRGISVSPQNGMTEKLFVQTLIGRVLADDIYIGSRCIAARNQDIGIGLVNRFITAFRAQPFRAQPIYIRTPFTCRSTSWICQLCYGRSPTHSDLVELGEAVGIIAGQSIGEPGTQLTLRTFHTGGVFTGGTADLVRSPSNGKIKFNENLV
;
A
#
# COMPACT_ATOMS: atom_id res chain seq x y z
N LYS A 1 17.12 -26.10 14.33
CA LYS A 1 16.99 -25.86 15.79
C LYS A 1 16.64 -24.40 16.09
N LEU A 2 17.56 -23.43 15.89
CA LEU A 2 17.29 -21.99 16.13
C LEU A 2 16.04 -21.47 15.40
N ARG A 3 16.00 -21.67 14.08
CA ARG A 3 14.88 -21.26 13.23
C ARG A 3 13.53 -21.88 13.64
N GLN A 4 13.52 -23.15 14.02
CA GLN A 4 12.31 -23.83 14.48
C GLN A 4 11.80 -23.24 15.80
N SER A 5 12.71 -22.88 16.72
CA SER A 5 12.34 -22.21 17.97
C SER A 5 11.70 -20.84 17.70
N VAL A 6 12.30 -20.04 16.82
CA VAL A 6 11.77 -18.73 16.40
C VAL A 6 10.38 -18.88 15.76
N GLU A 7 10.19 -19.86 14.88
CA GLU A 7 8.91 -20.13 14.24
C GLU A 7 7.82 -20.54 15.25
N ILE A 8 8.16 -21.35 16.25
CA ILE A 8 7.24 -21.74 17.33
C ILE A 8 6.82 -20.50 18.14
N TRP A 9 7.77 -19.69 18.58
CA TRP A 9 7.47 -18.49 19.37
C TRP A 9 6.66 -17.46 18.58
N TYR A 10 6.95 -17.31 17.30
CA TYR A 10 6.16 -16.48 16.41
C TYR A 10 4.71 -17.00 16.31
N ALA A 11 4.53 -18.30 16.07
CA ALA A 11 3.22 -18.92 15.99
C ALA A 11 2.42 -18.77 17.30
N THR A 12 3.07 -18.93 18.45
CA THR A 12 2.46 -18.71 19.77
C THR A 12 2.04 -17.24 19.96
N SER A 13 2.88 -16.28 19.56
CA SER A 13 2.56 -14.86 19.65
C SER A 13 1.36 -14.48 18.78
N GLU A 14 1.31 -14.94 17.54
CA GLU A 14 0.16 -14.68 16.65
C GLU A 14 -1.11 -15.39 17.14
N TYR A 15 -1.00 -16.60 17.70
CA TYR A 15 -2.13 -17.27 18.33
C TYR A 15 -2.71 -16.45 19.50
N LEU A 16 -1.85 -15.97 20.41
CA LEU A 16 -2.27 -15.13 21.53
C LEU A 16 -2.93 -13.82 21.07
N LYS A 17 -2.41 -13.21 20.01
CA LYS A 17 -2.98 -12.00 19.41
C LYS A 17 -4.37 -12.23 18.81
N GLN A 18 -4.61 -13.40 18.20
CA GLN A 18 -5.93 -13.77 17.68
C GLN A 18 -6.94 -14.01 18.82
N GLU A 19 -6.54 -14.80 19.83
CA GLU A 19 -7.38 -15.07 21.01
C GLU A 19 -7.68 -13.82 21.83
N MET A 20 -6.73 -12.88 21.91
CA MET A 20 -6.94 -11.59 22.55
C MET A 20 -8.10 -10.83 21.88
N ASN A 21 -8.14 -10.81 20.54
CA ASN A 21 -9.16 -10.09 19.79
C ASN A 21 -10.56 -10.71 19.93
N SER A 22 -10.66 -12.04 19.98
CA SER A 22 -11.93 -12.73 20.26
C SER A 22 -12.39 -12.48 21.70
N ASN A 23 -11.47 -12.54 22.67
CA ASN A 23 -11.79 -12.34 24.09
C ASN A 23 -12.34 -10.93 24.38
N PHE A 24 -11.73 -9.87 23.82
CA PHE A 24 -12.28 -8.52 24.00
C PHE A 24 -13.72 -8.38 23.48
N ARG A 25 -14.07 -9.09 22.40
CA ARG A 25 -15.44 -9.07 21.85
C ARG A 25 -16.45 -9.84 22.70
N ILE A 26 -16.01 -10.90 23.38
CA ILE A 26 -16.90 -11.76 24.17
C ILE A 26 -17.10 -11.18 25.57
N THR A 27 -16.02 -10.70 26.20
CA THR A 27 -16.05 -10.30 27.62
C THR A 27 -16.53 -8.87 27.83
N ASP A 28 -15.96 -7.90 27.11
CA ASP A 28 -16.32 -6.49 27.27
C ASP A 28 -16.06 -5.68 25.99
N PRO A 29 -17.05 -5.63 25.08
CA PRO A 29 -16.97 -4.83 23.86
C PRO A 29 -16.81 -3.33 24.11
N SER A 30 -17.14 -2.85 25.32
CA SER A 30 -17.10 -1.44 25.69
C SER A 30 -15.76 -1.00 26.27
N ASN A 31 -14.79 -1.91 26.37
CA ASN A 31 -13.46 -1.60 26.88
C ASN A 31 -12.84 -0.44 26.08
N PRO A 32 -12.43 0.67 26.75
CA PRO A 32 -11.89 1.84 26.06
C PRO A 32 -10.65 1.54 25.21
N VAL A 33 -9.77 0.64 25.64
CA VAL A 33 -8.57 0.25 24.89
C VAL A 33 -8.96 -0.50 23.61
N TYR A 34 -9.97 -1.37 23.70
CA TYR A 34 -10.53 -2.05 22.55
C TYR A 34 -11.17 -1.03 21.59
N LEU A 35 -12.05 -0.16 22.10
CA LEU A 35 -12.71 0.87 21.28
C LEU A 35 -11.70 1.78 20.57
N MET A 36 -10.64 2.24 21.24
CA MET A 36 -9.61 3.09 20.64
C MET A 36 -8.86 2.40 19.50
N SER A 37 -8.43 1.16 19.70
CA SER A 37 -7.64 0.43 18.71
C SER A 37 -8.48 -0.05 17.52
N PHE A 38 -9.73 -0.48 17.75
CA PHE A 38 -10.58 -1.06 16.69
C PHE A 38 -11.41 -0.03 15.94
N SER A 39 -11.70 1.12 16.55
CA SER A 39 -12.28 2.27 15.82
C SER A 39 -11.31 2.91 14.82
N GLY A 40 -10.01 2.60 14.93
CA GLY A 40 -8.96 3.25 14.15
C GLY A 40 -8.59 4.65 14.64
N ALA A 41 -9.12 5.10 15.79
CA ALA A 41 -8.81 6.41 16.36
C ALA A 41 -7.34 6.50 16.79
N ARG A 42 -6.85 5.53 17.56
CA ARG A 42 -5.44 5.42 17.96
C ARG A 42 -5.15 4.03 18.47
N GLY A 43 -4.01 3.48 18.06
CA GLY A 43 -3.59 2.15 18.48
C GLY A 43 -3.72 1.14 17.34
N ASN A 44 -2.90 0.11 17.40
CA ASN A 44 -3.01 -1.06 16.53
C ASN A 44 -3.18 -2.31 17.41
N ALA A 45 -3.81 -3.36 16.89
CA ALA A 45 -3.93 -4.65 17.57
C ALA A 45 -2.57 -5.19 18.02
N SER A 46 -1.49 -4.96 17.26
CA SER A 46 -0.13 -5.32 17.68
C SER A 46 0.36 -4.55 18.91
N GLN A 47 -0.06 -3.29 19.11
CA GLN A 47 0.28 -2.51 20.30
C GLN A 47 -0.54 -2.96 21.52
N VAL A 48 -1.81 -3.32 21.32
CA VAL A 48 -2.65 -3.92 22.38
C VAL A 48 -2.09 -5.29 22.80
N HIS A 49 -1.62 -6.08 21.83
CA HIS A 49 -0.96 -7.36 22.08
C HIS A 49 0.28 -7.21 22.97
N GLN A 50 1.10 -6.18 22.76
CA GLN A 50 2.24 -5.89 23.64
C GLN A 50 1.83 -5.45 25.06
N LEU A 51 0.63 -4.88 25.22
CA LEU A 51 0.13 -4.43 26.52
C LEU A 51 -0.36 -5.61 27.38
N VAL A 52 -1.09 -6.55 26.80
CA VAL A 52 -1.84 -7.58 27.55
C VAL A 52 -1.50 -9.02 27.15
N GLY A 53 -1.02 -9.24 25.93
CA GLY A 53 -0.66 -10.58 25.42
C GLY A 53 0.77 -10.94 25.79
N MET A 54 1.69 -10.78 24.86
CA MET A 54 3.13 -10.93 25.08
C MET A 54 3.89 -9.89 24.28
N ARG A 55 5.07 -9.48 24.75
CA ARG A 55 5.91 -8.55 23.98
C ARG A 55 6.59 -9.26 22.80
N GLY A 56 6.91 -10.54 22.93
CA GLY A 56 7.31 -11.42 21.83
C GLY A 56 8.80 -11.36 21.50
N LEU A 57 9.12 -11.66 20.23
CA LEU A 57 10.48 -11.72 19.73
C LEU A 57 11.02 -10.31 19.39
N MET A 58 12.31 -10.12 19.65
CA MET A 58 13.04 -8.87 19.41
C MET A 58 14.20 -9.08 18.44
N SER A 59 14.58 -8.02 17.74
CA SER A 59 15.79 -7.97 16.92
C SER A 59 16.96 -7.33 17.66
N ASP A 60 18.17 -7.83 17.44
CA ASP A 60 19.42 -7.19 17.84
C ASP A 60 19.70 -5.93 16.99
N PRO A 61 20.72 -5.12 17.33
CA PRO A 61 21.10 -3.94 16.54
C PRO A 61 21.53 -4.25 15.10
N GLN A 62 21.93 -5.49 14.82
CA GLN A 62 22.32 -6.00 13.50
C GLN A 62 21.12 -6.49 12.68
N GLY A 63 19.91 -6.53 13.27
CA GLY A 63 18.68 -7.01 12.64
C GLY A 63 18.47 -8.52 12.70
N GLN A 64 19.29 -9.26 13.45
CA GLN A 64 19.09 -10.68 13.70
C GLN A 64 18.10 -10.90 14.84
N MET A 65 17.34 -11.99 14.76
CA MET A 65 16.37 -12.35 15.79
C MET A 65 17.07 -12.86 17.03
N ILE A 66 16.70 -12.34 18.19
CA ILE A 66 17.19 -12.82 19.48
C ILE A 66 16.39 -14.07 19.86
N ASP A 67 17.10 -15.15 20.18
CA ASP A 67 16.48 -16.45 20.47
C ASP A 67 15.65 -16.48 21.76
N LEU A 68 15.87 -15.52 22.65
CA LEU A 68 15.15 -15.38 23.91
C LEU A 68 13.94 -14.44 23.72
N PRO A 69 12.70 -14.97 23.66
CA PRO A 69 11.51 -14.14 23.57
C PRO A 69 11.18 -13.50 24.92
N ILE A 70 10.52 -12.35 24.86
CA ILE A 70 9.95 -11.69 26.04
C ILE A 70 8.53 -12.23 26.23
N GLN A 71 8.35 -13.03 27.28
CA GLN A 71 7.08 -13.70 27.55
C GLN A 71 6.12 -12.75 28.28
N SER A 72 6.65 -11.91 29.17
CA SER A 72 5.87 -10.94 29.92
C SER A 72 5.29 -9.83 29.03
N ASN A 73 4.19 -9.26 29.50
CA ASN A 73 3.53 -8.11 28.88
C ASN A 73 3.76 -6.82 29.69
N LEU A 74 3.40 -5.67 29.11
CA LEU A 74 3.61 -4.39 29.79
C LEU A 74 2.71 -4.19 31.01
N ARG A 75 1.61 -4.94 31.12
CA ARG A 75 0.72 -4.90 32.30
C ARG A 75 1.33 -5.64 33.50
N GLU A 76 2.00 -6.76 33.26
CA GLU A 76 2.68 -7.58 34.28
C GLU A 76 4.05 -7.00 34.65
N GLY A 77 4.66 -6.26 33.73
CA GLY A 77 6.00 -5.70 33.89
C GLY A 77 7.06 -6.59 33.23
N LEU A 78 8.25 -6.03 33.02
CA LEU A 78 9.38 -6.73 32.40
C LEU A 78 10.47 -6.96 33.44
N SER A 79 11.11 -8.13 33.39
CA SER A 79 12.34 -8.36 34.14
C SER A 79 13.50 -7.49 33.61
N LEU A 80 14.56 -7.33 34.40
CA LEU A 80 15.73 -6.54 34.01
C LEU A 80 16.34 -7.01 32.68
N THR A 81 16.42 -8.32 32.48
CA THR A 81 16.95 -8.92 31.25
C THR A 81 16.06 -8.64 30.04
N GLU A 82 14.75 -8.85 30.18
CA GLU A 82 13.77 -8.57 29.11
C GLU A 82 13.74 -7.08 28.74
N TYR A 83 13.83 -6.20 29.74
CA TYR A 83 13.91 -4.76 29.51
C TYR A 83 15.16 -4.38 28.71
N ILE A 84 16.34 -4.89 29.11
CA ILE A 84 17.60 -4.64 28.39
C ILE A 84 17.53 -5.17 26.94
N ILE A 85 16.99 -6.37 26.74
CA ILE A 85 16.79 -6.96 25.40
C ILE A 85 15.90 -6.04 24.56
N SER A 86 14.80 -5.54 25.13
CA SER A 86 13.93 -4.61 24.41
C SER A 86 14.59 -3.26 24.10
N CYS A 87 15.55 -2.81 24.90
CA CYS A 87 16.24 -1.54 24.67
C CYS A 87 17.10 -1.55 23.40
N TYR A 88 17.67 -2.70 23.01
CA TYR A 88 18.49 -2.79 21.79
C TYR A 88 17.66 -2.48 20.54
N GLY A 89 16.51 -3.15 20.39
CA GLY A 89 15.58 -2.91 19.28
C GLY A 89 15.03 -1.48 19.28
N ALA A 90 14.65 -0.96 20.46
CA ALA A 90 14.15 0.40 20.60
C ALA A 90 15.20 1.47 20.21
N ARG A 91 16.43 1.33 20.70
CA ARG A 91 17.52 2.26 20.39
C ARG A 91 17.85 2.25 18.89
N LYS A 92 17.91 1.07 18.29
CA LYS A 92 18.12 0.92 16.83
C LYS A 92 17.00 1.62 16.05
N GLY A 93 15.74 1.42 16.44
CA GLY A 93 14.59 2.05 15.82
C GLY A 93 14.63 3.59 15.85
N VAL A 94 14.98 4.17 17.01
CA VAL A 94 15.11 5.63 17.17
C VAL A 94 16.26 6.18 16.31
N ILE A 95 17.41 5.51 16.32
CA ILE A 95 18.57 5.91 15.50
C ILE A 95 18.23 5.82 14.00
N ASP A 96 17.62 4.73 13.55
CA ASP A 96 17.25 4.56 12.14
C ASP A 96 16.21 5.58 11.70
N THR A 97 15.28 5.93 12.59
CA THR A 97 14.31 7.00 12.34
C THR A 97 15.04 8.33 12.12
N ALA A 98 16.01 8.69 12.97
CA ALA A 98 16.76 9.93 12.83
C ALA A 98 17.63 9.96 11.55
N VAL A 99 18.36 8.87 11.27
CA VAL A 99 19.29 8.79 10.14
C VAL A 99 18.55 8.72 8.81
N ARG A 100 17.59 7.79 8.67
CA ARG A 100 16.92 7.54 7.38
C ARG A 100 15.96 8.67 6.99
N THR A 101 15.51 9.49 7.94
CA THR A 101 14.72 10.70 7.63
C THR A 101 15.53 11.66 6.75
N ALA A 102 16.85 11.78 6.99
CA ALA A 102 17.71 12.60 6.16
C ALA A 102 17.81 12.04 4.73
N ASP A 103 17.94 10.72 4.58
CA ASP A 103 18.00 10.06 3.26
C ASP A 103 16.69 10.24 2.48
N ALA A 104 15.54 10.09 3.13
CA ALA A 104 14.23 10.32 2.51
C ALA A 104 14.04 11.79 2.10
N GLY A 105 14.50 12.73 2.92
CA GLY A 105 14.51 14.15 2.60
C GLY A 105 15.42 14.47 1.41
N TYR A 106 16.63 13.89 1.36
CA TYR A 106 17.56 14.03 0.24
C TYR A 106 16.98 13.45 -1.06
N LEU A 107 16.32 12.29 -0.99
CA LEU A 107 15.61 11.72 -2.13
C LEU A 107 14.51 12.66 -2.64
N THR A 108 13.70 13.22 -1.74
CA THR A 108 12.64 14.17 -2.10
C THR A 108 13.22 15.40 -2.80
N ARG A 109 14.31 15.96 -2.28
CA ARG A 109 15.03 17.06 -2.91
C ARG A 109 15.52 16.68 -4.30
N SER A 110 16.18 15.54 -4.44
CA SER A 110 16.72 15.05 -5.71
C SER A 110 15.63 14.84 -6.75
N LEU A 111 14.49 14.26 -6.34
CA LEU A 111 13.33 14.08 -7.21
C LEU A 111 12.82 15.43 -7.71
N VAL A 112 12.58 16.39 -6.80
CA VAL A 112 12.08 17.73 -7.14
C VAL A 112 13.05 18.48 -8.05
N GLU A 113 14.35 18.43 -7.79
CA GLU A 113 15.38 19.07 -8.63
C GLU A 113 15.35 18.56 -10.08
N VAL A 114 15.12 17.25 -10.28
CA VAL A 114 15.00 16.65 -11.62
C VAL A 114 13.71 17.05 -12.32
N VAL A 115 12.58 17.09 -11.60
CA VAL A 115 11.25 17.28 -12.23
C VAL A 115 10.74 18.71 -12.21
N GLN A 116 11.43 19.66 -11.56
CA GLN A 116 10.96 21.05 -11.37
C GLN A 116 10.57 21.79 -12.66
N HIS A 117 11.17 21.43 -13.80
CA HIS A 117 10.92 22.06 -15.08
C HIS A 117 9.68 21.51 -15.81
N ILE A 118 9.10 20.41 -15.32
CA ILE A 118 7.95 19.75 -15.92
C ILE A 118 6.66 20.51 -15.53
N ILE A 119 6.19 21.31 -16.47
CA ILE A 119 4.99 22.16 -16.34
C ILE A 119 3.99 21.79 -17.44
N VAL A 120 2.70 21.96 -17.19
CA VAL A 120 1.66 21.82 -18.23
C VAL A 120 1.64 23.06 -19.13
N ARG A 121 2.06 22.94 -20.39
CA ARG A 121 2.18 24.11 -21.30
C ARG A 121 1.12 24.20 -22.40
N ARG A 122 0.58 23.08 -22.85
CA ARG A 122 -0.39 23.03 -23.96
C ARG A 122 -1.54 22.07 -23.65
N ARG A 123 -2.68 22.27 -24.30
CA ARG A 123 -3.82 21.35 -24.16
C ARG A 123 -3.52 19.97 -24.77
N ASP A 124 -3.11 19.94 -26.03
CA ASP A 124 -2.81 18.69 -26.75
C ASP A 124 -1.39 18.73 -27.39
N CYS A 125 -0.67 17.62 -27.30
CA CYS A 125 0.60 17.41 -28.01
C CYS A 125 0.44 16.69 -29.37
N GLY A 126 -0.78 16.25 -29.69
CA GLY A 126 -1.12 15.54 -30.93
C GLY A 126 -0.63 14.09 -30.99
N THR A 127 -0.15 13.52 -29.88
CA THR A 127 0.29 12.11 -29.86
C THR A 127 -0.90 11.17 -30.08
N ILE A 128 -0.72 10.18 -30.94
CA ILE A 128 -1.66 9.07 -31.18
C ILE A 128 -1.29 7.87 -30.30
N ARG A 129 -0.08 7.88 -29.70
CA ARG A 129 0.39 6.77 -28.86
C ARG A 129 -0.32 6.77 -27.51
N GLY A 130 -0.88 5.64 -27.14
CA GLY A 130 -1.45 5.37 -25.83
C GLY A 130 -0.88 4.10 -25.20
N ILE A 131 -1.19 3.88 -23.93
CA ILE A 131 -0.90 2.63 -23.22
C ILE A 131 -2.21 1.86 -23.09
N SER A 132 -2.20 0.56 -23.40
CA SER A 132 -3.36 -0.31 -23.24
C SER A 132 -3.52 -0.74 -21.79
N VAL A 133 -4.75 -0.64 -21.29
CA VAL A 133 -5.16 -1.11 -19.96
C VAL A 133 -6.32 -2.09 -20.17
N SER A 134 -6.13 -3.34 -19.74
CA SER A 134 -7.14 -4.40 -19.83
C SER A 134 -7.39 -5.02 -18.45
N PRO A 135 -8.64 -5.41 -18.15
CA PRO A 135 -8.97 -6.08 -16.89
C PRO A 135 -8.44 -7.54 -16.86
N GLN A 136 -8.14 -8.12 -18.02
CA GLN A 136 -7.74 -9.53 -18.15
C GLN A 136 -6.29 -9.83 -17.74
N ASN A 137 -5.44 -8.82 -17.54
CA ASN A 137 -4.02 -8.99 -17.17
C ASN A 137 -3.80 -9.35 -15.69
N GLY A 138 -4.75 -10.04 -15.03
CA GLY A 138 -4.65 -10.39 -13.61
C GLY A 138 -4.85 -9.21 -12.65
N MET A 139 -5.28 -8.04 -13.14
CA MET A 139 -5.62 -6.90 -12.29
C MET A 139 -6.98 -7.09 -11.62
N THR A 140 -7.05 -6.77 -10.33
CA THR A 140 -8.33 -6.67 -9.62
C THR A 140 -9.15 -5.52 -10.19
N GLU A 141 -10.48 -5.68 -10.24
CA GLU A 141 -11.40 -4.63 -10.73
C GLU A 141 -11.13 -3.26 -10.07
N LYS A 142 -10.81 -3.25 -8.77
CA LYS A 142 -10.48 -2.03 -8.02
C LYS A 142 -9.26 -1.30 -8.60
N LEU A 143 -8.19 -2.03 -8.93
CA LEU A 143 -6.95 -1.44 -9.46
C LEU A 143 -7.16 -0.90 -10.88
N PHE A 144 -7.97 -1.60 -11.67
CA PHE A 144 -8.37 -1.17 -13.01
C PHE A 144 -9.13 0.17 -12.96
N VAL A 145 -10.10 0.28 -12.06
CA VAL A 145 -10.87 1.53 -11.85
C VAL A 145 -9.97 2.68 -11.41
N GLN A 146 -9.10 2.44 -10.42
CA GLN A 146 -8.17 3.46 -9.94
C GLN A 146 -7.19 3.93 -11.02
N THR A 147 -6.81 3.05 -11.95
CA THR A 147 -5.88 3.40 -13.03
C THR A 147 -6.55 4.27 -14.11
N LEU A 148 -7.82 4.03 -14.40
CA LEU A 148 -8.56 4.73 -15.47
C LEU A 148 -9.13 6.08 -15.04
N ILE A 149 -9.59 6.20 -13.79
CA ILE A 149 -10.21 7.43 -13.31
C ILE A 149 -9.26 8.62 -13.48
N GLY A 150 -9.76 9.68 -14.11
CA GLY A 150 -9.00 10.91 -14.32
C GLY A 150 -8.02 10.87 -15.49
N ARG A 151 -7.91 9.75 -16.22
CA ARG A 151 -7.13 9.67 -17.47
C ARG A 151 -7.97 10.10 -18.66
N VAL A 152 -7.31 10.27 -19.80
CA VAL A 152 -7.93 10.68 -21.07
C VAL A 152 -7.76 9.57 -22.10
N LEU A 153 -8.82 9.32 -22.88
CA LEU A 153 -8.81 8.30 -23.92
C LEU A 153 -7.89 8.67 -25.09
N ALA A 154 -7.08 7.70 -25.52
CA ALA A 154 -6.23 7.83 -26.71
C ALA A 154 -7.00 7.49 -28.00
N ASP A 155 -7.93 6.53 -27.93
CA ASP A 155 -8.75 6.05 -29.04
C ASP A 155 -10.24 6.05 -28.69
N ASP A 156 -11.08 6.05 -29.72
CA ASP A 156 -12.53 5.90 -29.58
C ASP A 156 -12.88 4.48 -29.10
N ILE A 157 -13.87 4.38 -28.21
CA ILE A 157 -14.36 3.10 -27.70
C ILE A 157 -15.76 2.83 -28.25
N TYR A 158 -15.88 1.69 -28.94
CA TYR A 158 -17.13 1.21 -29.52
C TYR A 158 -17.63 -0.04 -28.80
N ILE A 159 -18.94 -0.13 -28.61
CA ILE A 159 -19.63 -1.40 -28.28
C ILE A 159 -20.57 -1.71 -29.44
N GLY A 160 -20.20 -2.72 -30.22
CA GLY A 160 -20.86 -3.02 -31.49
C GLY A 160 -20.71 -1.84 -32.46
N SER A 161 -21.83 -1.28 -32.91
CA SER A 161 -21.87 -0.13 -33.81
C SER A 161 -21.95 1.23 -33.11
N ARG A 162 -22.09 1.25 -31.77
CA ARG A 162 -22.29 2.48 -31.00
C ARG A 162 -20.99 2.95 -30.35
N CYS A 163 -20.60 4.19 -30.61
CA CYS A 163 -19.53 4.87 -29.88
C CYS A 163 -19.99 5.20 -28.46
N ILE A 164 -19.25 4.74 -27.46
CA ILE A 164 -19.53 5.00 -26.03
C ILE A 164 -18.74 6.19 -25.52
N ALA A 165 -17.50 6.31 -25.98
CA ALA A 165 -16.60 7.36 -25.58
C ALA A 165 -15.68 7.72 -26.74
N ALA A 166 -15.50 9.02 -26.96
CA ALA A 166 -14.67 9.54 -28.03
C ALA A 166 -13.23 9.75 -27.54
N ARG A 167 -12.29 9.78 -28.49
CA ARG A 167 -10.91 10.16 -28.29
C ARG A 167 -10.83 11.53 -27.62
N ASN A 168 -9.82 11.70 -26.76
CA ASN A 168 -9.58 12.91 -25.97
C ASN A 168 -10.67 13.24 -24.92
N GLN A 169 -11.64 12.36 -24.69
CA GLN A 169 -12.58 12.49 -23.60
C GLN A 169 -11.94 12.05 -22.27
N ASP A 170 -12.20 12.80 -21.20
CA ASP A 170 -11.77 12.43 -19.84
C ASP A 170 -12.62 11.28 -19.29
N ILE A 171 -11.96 10.39 -18.54
CA ILE A 171 -12.59 9.21 -17.96
C ILE A 171 -13.07 9.57 -16.54
N GLY A 172 -14.35 9.92 -16.45
CA GLY A 172 -15.05 10.09 -15.18
C GLY A 172 -15.66 8.79 -14.64
N ILE A 173 -16.12 8.82 -13.39
CA ILE A 173 -16.73 7.66 -12.69
C ILE A 173 -17.89 7.05 -13.50
N GLY A 174 -18.74 7.88 -14.11
CA GLY A 174 -19.87 7.40 -14.93
C GLY A 174 -19.46 6.67 -16.21
N LEU A 175 -18.31 7.01 -16.81
CA LEU A 175 -17.77 6.27 -17.97
C LEU A 175 -17.15 4.94 -17.52
N VAL A 176 -16.39 4.95 -16.42
CA VAL A 176 -15.79 3.73 -15.87
C VAL A 176 -16.85 2.70 -15.49
N ASN A 177 -17.93 3.11 -14.83
CA ASN A 177 -19.02 2.20 -14.48
C ASN A 177 -19.66 1.58 -15.73
N ARG A 178 -19.84 2.35 -16.81
CA ARG A 178 -20.33 1.81 -18.09
C ARG A 178 -19.37 0.79 -18.69
N PHE A 179 -18.06 1.03 -18.60
CA PHE A 179 -17.06 0.04 -19.04
C PHE A 179 -17.12 -1.24 -18.22
N ILE A 180 -17.22 -1.16 -16.89
CA ILE A 180 -17.33 -2.35 -16.03
C ILE A 180 -18.60 -3.15 -16.36
N THR A 181 -19.75 -2.48 -16.47
CA THR A 181 -21.01 -3.16 -16.82
C THR A 181 -20.91 -3.85 -18.18
N ALA A 182 -20.29 -3.19 -19.16
CA ALA A 182 -20.05 -3.79 -20.47
C ALA A 182 -19.12 -5.00 -20.41
N PHE A 183 -18.01 -4.92 -19.67
CA PHE A 183 -17.08 -6.02 -19.50
C PHE A 183 -17.70 -7.21 -18.77
N ARG A 184 -18.55 -6.97 -17.76
CA ARG A 184 -19.31 -8.03 -17.07
C ARG A 184 -20.33 -8.70 -17.98
N ALA A 185 -20.98 -7.94 -18.86
CA ALA A 185 -21.96 -8.48 -19.80
C ALA A 185 -21.32 -9.30 -20.92
N GLN A 186 -20.10 -8.94 -21.37
CA GLN A 186 -19.40 -9.63 -22.46
C GLN A 186 -17.88 -9.75 -22.22
N PRO A 187 -17.46 -10.67 -21.33
CA PRO A 187 -16.04 -10.79 -20.95
C PRO A 187 -15.14 -11.21 -22.11
N PHE A 188 -15.63 -12.01 -23.07
CA PHE A 188 -14.88 -12.46 -24.24
C PHE A 188 -14.71 -11.40 -25.33
N ARG A 189 -15.44 -10.28 -25.25
CA ARG A 189 -15.40 -9.19 -26.24
C ARG A 189 -14.76 -7.91 -25.70
N ALA A 190 -14.13 -8.02 -24.53
CA ALA A 190 -13.47 -6.94 -23.82
C ALA A 190 -12.27 -6.40 -24.61
N GLN A 191 -12.46 -5.29 -25.34
CA GLN A 191 -11.32 -4.63 -26.00
C GLN A 191 -10.46 -3.87 -24.98
N PRO A 192 -9.13 -3.83 -25.17
CA PRO A 192 -8.24 -3.04 -24.32
C PRO A 192 -8.56 -1.54 -24.46
N ILE A 193 -8.53 -0.82 -23.33
CA ILE A 193 -8.74 0.63 -23.31
C ILE A 193 -7.39 1.31 -23.47
N TYR A 194 -7.24 2.13 -24.51
CA TYR A 194 -6.02 2.92 -24.71
C TYR A 194 -6.16 4.29 -24.03
N ILE A 195 -5.23 4.57 -23.11
CA ILE A 195 -5.17 5.84 -22.38
C ILE A 195 -3.94 6.66 -22.81
N ARG A 196 -4.09 7.98 -22.80
CA ARG A 196 -2.96 8.91 -22.94
C ARG A 196 -2.21 8.97 -21.63
N THR A 197 -0.88 9.03 -21.69
CA THR A 197 -0.03 9.08 -20.51
C THR A 197 1.11 10.09 -20.68
N PRO A 198 1.72 10.56 -19.58
CA PRO A 198 2.91 11.39 -19.65
C PRO A 198 4.06 10.72 -20.43
N PHE A 199 4.19 9.39 -20.35
CA PHE A 199 5.22 8.62 -21.06
C PHE A 199 5.12 8.69 -22.58
N THR A 200 3.91 8.84 -23.12
CA THR A 200 3.69 8.90 -24.57
C THR A 200 3.58 10.33 -25.12
N CYS A 201 3.73 11.34 -24.25
CA CYS A 201 3.75 12.75 -24.63
C CYS A 201 4.85 13.03 -25.67
N ARG A 202 4.59 13.95 -26.60
CA ARG A 202 5.55 14.29 -27.68
C ARG A 202 6.71 15.15 -27.19
N SER A 203 6.51 15.91 -26.12
CA SER A 203 7.51 16.80 -25.55
C SER A 203 8.33 16.10 -24.48
N THR A 204 9.62 16.42 -24.40
CA THR A 204 10.55 15.93 -23.39
C THR A 204 10.69 16.88 -22.19
N SER A 205 10.30 18.15 -22.32
CA SER A 205 10.52 19.20 -21.30
C SER A 205 9.24 19.74 -20.66
N TRP A 206 8.07 19.34 -21.17
CA TRP A 206 6.77 19.74 -20.65
C TRP A 206 5.71 18.68 -20.98
N ILE A 207 4.59 18.67 -20.27
CA ILE A 207 3.50 17.71 -20.49
C ILE A 207 2.26 18.45 -21.00
N CYS A 208 1.48 17.84 -21.89
CA CYS A 208 0.20 18.42 -22.31
C CYS A 208 -0.93 18.02 -21.35
N GLN A 209 -1.94 18.89 -21.25
CA GLN A 209 -3.12 18.70 -20.38
C GLN A 209 -3.76 17.31 -20.60
N LEU A 210 -3.96 16.91 -21.86
CA LEU A 210 -4.59 15.62 -22.18
C LEU A 210 -3.71 14.38 -21.89
N CYS A 211 -2.37 14.51 -21.87
CA CYS A 211 -1.48 13.41 -21.51
C CYS A 211 -1.38 13.25 -19.97
N TYR A 212 -1.56 14.33 -19.21
CA TYR A 212 -1.61 14.28 -17.76
C TYR A 212 -2.98 13.78 -17.26
N GLY A 213 -4.05 14.45 -17.71
CA GLY A 213 -5.43 14.18 -17.33
C GLY A 213 -5.99 15.14 -16.28
N ARG A 214 -6.80 14.59 -15.38
CA ARG A 214 -7.48 15.28 -14.28
C ARG A 214 -6.49 15.63 -13.17
N SER A 215 -6.67 16.81 -12.56
CA SER A 215 -5.91 17.18 -11.38
C SER A 215 -6.32 16.30 -10.18
N PRO A 216 -5.39 15.93 -9.27
CA PRO A 216 -5.77 15.23 -8.05
C PRO A 216 -6.54 16.11 -7.06
N THR A 217 -6.43 17.44 -7.15
CA THR A 217 -7.08 18.39 -6.23
C THR A 217 -8.45 18.86 -6.72
N HIS A 218 -8.63 18.94 -8.05
CA HIS A 218 -9.86 19.42 -8.68
C HIS A 218 -10.50 18.33 -9.53
N SER A 219 -11.83 18.36 -9.65
CA SER A 219 -12.57 17.43 -10.52
C SER A 219 -12.45 17.75 -12.00
N ASP A 220 -11.53 18.61 -12.44
CA ASP A 220 -11.37 19.02 -13.83
C ASP A 220 -9.98 18.67 -14.37
N LEU A 221 -9.81 18.77 -15.69
CA LEU A 221 -8.50 18.63 -16.31
C LEU A 221 -7.51 19.65 -15.73
N VAL A 222 -6.26 19.23 -15.56
CA VAL A 222 -5.17 20.06 -15.01
C VAL A 222 -5.05 21.41 -15.72
N GLU A 223 -4.75 22.49 -15.00
CA GLU A 223 -4.70 23.82 -15.62
C GLU A 223 -3.40 24.03 -16.42
N LEU A 224 -3.45 24.95 -17.39
CA LEU A 224 -2.24 25.37 -18.11
C LEU A 224 -1.39 26.24 -17.18
N GLY A 225 -0.12 25.90 -17.04
CA GLY A 225 0.83 26.56 -16.14
C GLY A 225 1.08 25.80 -14.84
N GLU A 226 0.34 24.72 -14.56
CA GLU A 226 0.49 23.96 -13.32
C GLU A 226 1.83 23.18 -13.30
N ALA A 227 2.56 23.30 -12.18
CA ALA A 227 3.88 22.69 -11.96
C ALA A 227 3.76 21.22 -11.52
N VAL A 228 3.21 20.38 -12.40
CA VAL A 228 2.93 18.96 -12.14
C VAL A 228 4.16 18.15 -11.74
N GLY A 229 5.36 18.55 -12.18
CA GLY A 229 6.61 17.94 -11.74
C GLY A 229 6.82 18.06 -10.23
N ILE A 230 6.73 19.28 -9.70
CA ILE A 230 6.90 19.54 -8.26
C ILE A 230 5.87 18.77 -7.44
N ILE A 231 4.61 18.79 -7.88
CA ILE A 231 3.51 18.05 -7.25
C ILE A 231 3.82 16.54 -7.21
N ALA A 232 4.29 15.97 -8.33
CA ALA A 232 4.66 14.56 -8.40
C ALA A 232 5.85 14.20 -7.49
N GLY A 233 6.89 15.03 -7.46
CA GLY A 233 8.05 14.84 -6.59
C GLY A 233 7.68 14.82 -5.11
N GLN A 234 6.84 15.77 -4.68
CA GLN A 234 6.33 15.83 -3.30
C GLN A 234 5.40 14.67 -2.96
N SER A 235 4.53 14.28 -3.90
CA SER A 235 3.59 13.15 -3.73
C SER A 235 4.31 11.80 -3.54
N ILE A 236 5.57 11.70 -3.94
CA ILE A 236 6.43 10.54 -3.66
C ILE A 236 7.24 10.76 -2.37
N GLY A 237 7.81 11.95 -2.20
CA GLY A 237 8.74 12.26 -1.13
C GLY A 237 8.13 12.33 0.27
N GLU A 238 6.98 13.01 0.42
CA GLU A 238 6.32 13.16 1.72
C GLU A 238 5.86 11.81 2.29
N PRO A 239 5.17 10.94 1.52
CA PRO A 239 4.83 9.60 1.99
C PRO A 239 6.06 8.74 2.25
N GLY A 240 7.13 8.86 1.44
CA GLY A 240 8.38 8.11 1.66
C GLY A 240 9.07 8.47 2.98
N THR A 241 9.10 9.75 3.32
CA THR A 241 9.61 10.24 4.61
C THR A 241 8.71 9.75 5.75
N GLN A 242 7.39 9.81 5.57
CA GLN A 242 6.44 9.32 6.56
C GLN A 242 6.56 7.81 6.80
N LEU A 243 6.75 6.99 5.76
CA LEU A 243 6.95 5.55 5.89
C LEU A 243 8.24 5.24 6.66
N THR A 244 9.29 6.02 6.43
CA THR A 244 10.55 5.90 7.16
C THR A 244 10.36 6.19 8.64
N LEU A 245 9.63 7.26 8.98
CA LEU A 245 9.26 7.56 10.36
C LEU A 245 8.37 6.47 10.96
N ARG A 246 7.46 5.88 10.16
CA ARG A 246 6.45 4.94 10.65
C ARG A 246 6.91 3.49 10.81
N THR A 247 7.97 3.07 10.14
CA THR A 247 8.38 1.66 10.11
C THR A 247 9.32 1.28 11.26
N PHE A 248 10.14 2.22 11.75
CA PHE A 248 11.20 1.91 12.72
C PHE A 248 10.86 2.24 14.18
N HIS A 249 9.72 2.90 14.45
CA HIS A 249 9.33 3.25 15.82
C HIS A 249 8.62 2.12 16.59
N THR A 250 8.43 0.95 15.98
CA THR A 250 7.81 -0.23 16.65
C THR A 250 8.74 -0.94 17.64
N GLY A 251 9.94 -0.41 17.87
CA GLY A 251 10.80 -0.81 18.98
C GLY A 251 11.53 -2.15 18.80
N GLY A 252 11.71 -2.60 17.56
CA GLY A 252 12.39 -3.86 17.24
C GLY A 252 11.53 -5.11 17.44
N VAL A 253 10.23 -4.94 17.70
CA VAL A 253 9.28 -6.07 17.73
C VAL A 253 9.10 -6.60 16.33
N PHE A 254 9.41 -7.89 16.16
CA PHE A 254 9.29 -8.55 14.87
C PHE A 254 7.82 -8.84 14.55
N THR A 255 7.34 -8.29 13.43
CA THR A 255 6.00 -8.56 12.88
C THR A 255 6.08 -9.13 11.46
N GLY A 256 7.23 -9.71 11.08
CA GLY A 256 7.40 -10.27 9.75
C GLY A 256 6.49 -11.48 9.57
N GLY A 257 5.59 -11.41 8.59
CA GLY A 257 4.70 -12.51 8.26
C GLY A 257 5.49 -13.73 7.79
N THR A 258 5.42 -14.84 8.52
CA THR A 258 5.53 -16.15 7.89
C THR A 258 4.30 -16.39 7.02
N ALA A 259 4.46 -17.22 5.98
CA ALA A 259 3.39 -17.59 5.06
C ALA A 259 2.10 -17.91 5.84
N ASP A 260 0.97 -17.38 5.38
CA ASP A 260 -0.33 -17.60 6.01
C ASP A 260 -0.56 -19.09 6.22
N LEU A 261 -0.65 -19.51 7.48
CA LEU A 261 -0.91 -20.89 7.81
C LEU A 261 -2.41 -21.15 7.58
N VAL A 262 -2.76 -21.63 6.38
CA VAL A 262 -4.13 -22.00 6.05
C VAL A 262 -4.50 -23.29 6.80
N ARG A 263 -5.34 -23.16 7.82
CA ARG A 263 -5.94 -24.30 8.53
C ARG A 263 -7.26 -24.68 7.88
N SER A 264 -7.50 -25.96 7.64
CA SER A 264 -8.80 -26.43 7.17
C SER A 264 -9.85 -26.26 8.28
N PRO A 265 -11.05 -25.73 7.97
CA PRO A 265 -12.12 -25.58 8.96
C PRO A 265 -12.78 -26.92 9.35
N SER A 266 -12.48 -27.99 8.62
CA SER A 266 -13.02 -29.34 8.83
C SER A 266 -11.97 -30.41 8.52
N ASN A 267 -12.23 -31.63 9.01
CA ASN A 267 -11.42 -32.80 8.70
C ASN A 267 -11.63 -33.22 7.24
N GLY A 268 -10.54 -33.47 6.50
CA GLY A 268 -10.60 -33.88 5.11
C GLY A 268 -9.24 -34.37 4.60
N LYS A 269 -9.21 -34.85 3.34
CA LYS A 269 -7.97 -35.22 2.65
C LYS A 269 -7.51 -34.06 1.78
N ILE A 270 -6.26 -33.63 1.96
CA ILE A 270 -5.64 -32.59 1.13
C ILE A 270 -5.21 -33.22 -0.20
N LYS A 271 -5.61 -32.63 -1.32
CA LYS A 271 -5.14 -33.01 -2.66
C LYS A 271 -4.52 -31.78 -3.31
N PHE A 272 -3.21 -31.80 -3.52
CA PHE A 272 -2.51 -30.75 -4.25
C PHE A 272 -2.79 -30.87 -5.75
N ASN A 273 -2.90 -29.73 -6.45
CA ASN A 273 -3.06 -29.73 -7.89
C ASN A 273 -1.70 -30.04 -8.53
N GLU A 274 -1.65 -31.06 -9.40
CA GLU A 274 -0.40 -31.56 -10.01
C GLU A 274 0.29 -30.52 -10.92
N ASN A 275 -0.41 -29.44 -11.29
CA ASN A 275 0.10 -28.38 -12.16
C ASN A 275 0.68 -27.15 -11.44
N LEU A 276 0.76 -27.17 -10.09
CA LEU A 276 1.43 -26.12 -9.31
C LEU A 276 2.85 -26.58 -8.99
N VAL A 277 3.80 -26.20 -9.85
CA VAL A 277 5.25 -26.18 -9.55
C VAL A 277 5.61 -24.81 -9.00
#